data_AF-A0A8H3F537-F1
#
_entry.id   AF-A0A8H3F537-F1
#
_cell.length_a   1.000
_cell.length_b   1.000
_cell.length_c   1.000
_cell.angle_alpha   90.00
_cell.angle_beta   90.00
_cell.angle_gamma   90.00
#
_symmetry.space_group_name_H-M   'P 1'
#
loop_
_entity.id
_entity.type
_entity.pdbx_description
1 polymer ?
#
loop_
_entity_poly.entity_id
_entity_poly.type
_entity_poly.pdbx_seq_one_letter_code
_entity_poly.pdbx_strand_id
1 'polypeptide(L)'
;MMYLVSALGALLFSSTSVLSAPYGNTSQYSPQIQAIIDAATADGIDLVALPFAAAAFAGIEEVQIPIKINNTVKKERIDVHVHAIPEWYGNLIPVPAGTPDPLPPWSVQSHLAFMAANDISHDVLSISTPGSQIFLGNGVLSVGLARLLNEVSSPRYLKNDAREADDAERKQWVAALVRTYPEKFSFYATAPLPYVPEAIKEIEYARTKLGAVGTVLLSNHEGHYLGDPLFTPFFQFLDARPSEQEAIFIHPQTPYLRLSNGTLIVANPTPYPTFFAEFFFDTARTVISLTESLTLQNYTHINYQLPHEGDAWPSVEDRLLKSGPVALELSSKEIYNTRYVLASQAFSKINTYLFHPSPLQYSISTKPPLRFWYDSAGPVFYNQVKGLLGYGVPTTQLVLGTDYPYVPPFVPPFVPVQSIPDSILDADFITQAEKLSVFTNAKNIFGGHIGCCVGR
;
A
#
# COMPACT_ATOMS: atom_id res chain seq x y z
N MET A 1 8.15 13.60 51.98
CA MET A 1 7.35 14.81 52.25
C MET A 1 6.37 14.95 51.08
N MET A 2 5.14 14.47 51.28
CA MET A 2 4.01 14.58 50.35
C MET A 2 3.72 16.06 50.06
N TYR A 3 3.29 16.38 48.83
CA TYR A 3 2.12 17.24 48.59
C TYR A 3 1.52 16.96 47.21
N LEU A 4 0.29 16.41 47.22
CA LEU A 4 -0.68 16.52 46.14
C LEU A 4 -1.11 17.98 45.99
N VAL A 5 -1.34 18.45 44.76
CA VAL A 5 -2.45 19.37 44.46
C VAL A 5 -3.00 19.07 43.06
N SER A 6 -4.26 18.64 43.04
CA SER A 6 -5.18 18.56 41.91
C SER A 6 -5.80 19.92 41.59
N ALA A 7 -6.04 20.24 40.31
CA ALA A 7 -7.11 21.15 39.92
C ALA A 7 -7.57 20.89 38.47
N LEU A 8 -8.79 20.38 38.33
CA LEU A 8 -9.59 20.39 37.11
C LEU A 8 -9.98 21.83 36.77
N GLY A 9 -9.76 22.26 35.53
CA GLY A 9 -10.40 23.44 34.94
C GLY A 9 -11.49 23.01 33.97
N ALA A 10 -12.75 23.12 34.40
CA ALA A 10 -13.92 22.97 33.54
C ALA A 10 -14.08 24.22 32.66
N LEU A 11 -14.08 24.04 31.33
CA LEU A 11 -14.44 25.08 30.37
C LEU A 11 -15.97 25.09 30.21
N LEU A 12 -16.58 26.17 30.68
CA LEU A 12 -17.99 26.51 30.48
C LEU A 12 -18.21 26.95 29.01
N PHE A 13 -19.02 26.20 28.27
CA PHE A 13 -19.54 26.65 26.97
C PHE A 13 -20.74 27.57 27.21
N SER A 14 -20.62 28.84 26.81
CA SER A 14 -21.73 29.79 26.73
C SER A 14 -22.59 29.48 25.52
N SER A 15 -23.87 29.17 25.75
CA SER A 15 -24.89 29.02 24.71
C SER A 15 -25.18 30.37 24.05
N THR A 16 -24.94 30.46 22.74
CA THR A 16 -25.53 31.51 21.90
C THR A 16 -26.65 30.90 21.07
N SER A 17 -27.82 31.54 21.17
CA SER A 17 -29.08 31.18 20.53
C SER A 17 -28.98 31.23 19.01
N VAL A 18 -29.31 30.12 18.35
CA VAL A 18 -29.46 30.06 16.89
C VAL A 18 -30.83 30.64 16.51
N LEU A 19 -30.83 31.77 15.82
CA LEU A 19 -32.00 32.28 15.10
C LEU A 19 -32.24 31.40 13.86
N SER A 20 -33.45 30.86 13.77
CA SER A 20 -33.95 30.04 12.67
C SER A 20 -34.08 30.85 11.37
N ALA A 21 -33.40 30.42 10.30
CA ALA A 21 -33.68 30.84 8.92
C ALA A 21 -34.57 29.78 8.22
N PRO A 22 -35.45 30.18 7.28
CA PRO A 22 -36.50 29.32 6.75
C PRO A 22 -35.99 28.35 5.68
N TYR A 23 -36.69 27.22 5.59
CA TYR A 23 -36.54 26.11 4.64
C TYR A 23 -35.99 26.47 3.25
N GLY A 24 -34.73 26.12 3.04
CA GLY A 24 -34.14 25.76 1.75
C GLY A 24 -33.26 24.55 2.00
N ASN A 25 -33.48 23.44 1.29
CA ASN A 25 -32.61 22.26 1.40
C ASN A 25 -31.27 22.59 0.71
N THR A 26 -30.38 23.28 1.42
CA THR A 26 -29.00 23.50 1.03
C THR A 26 -28.15 22.58 1.89
N SER A 27 -27.56 21.54 1.30
CA SER A 27 -26.53 20.75 2.00
C SER A 27 -25.46 21.71 2.56
N GLN A 28 -25.01 21.43 3.79
CA GLN A 28 -23.90 22.15 4.42
C GLN A 28 -22.58 21.98 3.64
N TYR A 29 -22.48 20.95 2.82
CA TYR A 29 -21.27 20.54 2.11
C TYR A 29 -21.41 20.77 0.60
N SER A 30 -20.27 20.85 -0.11
CA SER A 30 -20.31 20.86 -1.58
C SER A 30 -20.99 19.59 -2.12
N PRO A 31 -21.55 19.60 -3.35
CA PRO A 31 -22.16 18.41 -3.94
C PRO A 31 -21.23 17.19 -3.98
N GLN A 32 -19.92 17.41 -4.14
CA GLN A 32 -18.92 16.35 -4.13
C GLN A 32 -18.79 15.72 -2.73
N ILE A 33 -18.58 16.54 -1.69
CA ILE A 33 -18.47 16.04 -0.32
C ILE A 33 -19.78 15.40 0.13
N GLN A 34 -20.93 15.96 -0.24
CA GLN A 34 -22.22 15.35 0.05
C GLN A 34 -22.35 13.96 -0.58
N ALA A 35 -21.92 13.79 -1.84
CA ALA A 35 -21.97 12.47 -2.48
C ALA A 35 -21.03 11.44 -1.84
N ILE A 36 -19.88 11.89 -1.29
CA ILE A 36 -18.98 11.04 -0.49
C ILE A 36 -19.67 10.63 0.82
N ILE A 37 -20.30 11.58 1.52
CA ILE A 37 -21.06 11.32 2.75
C ILE A 37 -22.20 10.34 2.48
N ASP A 38 -22.96 10.53 1.41
CA ASP A 38 -24.09 9.67 1.06
C ASP A 38 -23.62 8.25 0.74
N ALA A 39 -22.53 8.10 -0.03
CA ALA A 39 -21.94 6.80 -0.34
C ALA A 39 -21.43 6.09 0.91
N ALA A 40 -20.75 6.81 1.80
CA ALA A 40 -20.26 6.27 3.06
C ALA A 40 -21.42 5.87 4.00
N THR A 41 -22.47 6.68 4.07
CA THR A 41 -23.68 6.41 4.87
C THR A 41 -24.38 5.13 4.39
N ALA A 42 -24.43 4.90 3.07
CA ALA A 42 -25.00 3.67 2.50
C ALA A 42 -24.23 2.41 2.94
N ASP A 43 -22.93 2.54 3.22
CA ASP A 43 -22.08 1.47 3.74
C ASP A 43 -22.08 1.39 5.29
N GLY A 44 -22.79 2.28 5.96
CA GLY A 44 -22.90 2.35 7.42
C GLY A 44 -21.80 3.19 8.10
N ILE A 45 -21.13 4.06 7.36
CA ILE A 45 -20.02 4.90 7.84
C ILE A 45 -20.53 6.33 8.05
N ASP A 46 -20.55 6.81 9.29
CA ASP A 46 -20.84 8.21 9.61
C ASP A 46 -19.55 9.04 9.54
N LEU A 47 -19.27 9.58 8.35
CA LEU A 47 -18.09 10.42 8.14
C LEU A 47 -18.14 11.73 8.92
N VAL A 48 -19.32 12.30 9.13
CA VAL A 48 -19.47 13.63 9.75
C VAL A 48 -19.18 13.56 11.25
N ALA A 49 -19.39 12.39 11.87
CA ALA A 49 -19.02 12.14 13.27
C ALA A 49 -17.52 11.97 13.51
N LEU A 50 -16.68 11.84 12.47
CA LEU A 50 -15.25 11.62 12.63
C LEU A 50 -14.54 12.92 13.05
N PRO A 51 -13.60 12.87 14.00
CA PRO A 51 -12.93 14.07 14.53
C PRO A 51 -12.02 14.77 13.50
N PHE A 52 -11.66 14.08 12.41
CA PHE A 52 -10.83 14.59 11.32
C PHE A 52 -11.60 14.87 10.03
N ALA A 53 -12.93 14.71 10.03
CA ALA A 53 -13.76 14.85 8.83
C ALA A 53 -13.62 16.21 8.15
N ALA A 54 -13.66 17.30 8.93
CA ALA A 54 -13.57 18.66 8.39
C ALA A 54 -12.26 18.91 7.65
N ALA A 55 -11.13 18.46 8.21
CA ALA A 55 -9.82 18.61 7.59
C ALA A 55 -9.68 17.72 6.34
N ALA A 56 -10.21 16.50 6.38
CA ALA A 56 -10.24 15.61 5.23
C ALA A 56 -11.12 16.17 4.09
N PHE A 57 -12.30 16.69 4.40
CA PHE A 57 -13.19 17.31 3.41
C PHE A 57 -12.55 18.54 2.77
N ALA A 58 -11.92 19.43 3.56
CA ALA A 58 -11.17 20.56 3.03
C ALA A 58 -10.06 20.09 2.07
N GLY A 59 -9.27 19.08 2.46
CA GLY A 59 -8.24 18.50 1.60
C GLY A 59 -8.77 17.84 0.32
N ILE A 60 -10.00 17.33 0.33
CA ILE A 60 -10.67 16.79 -0.88
C ILE A 60 -11.19 17.89 -1.80
N GLU A 61 -11.73 18.99 -1.23
CA GLU A 61 -12.36 20.08 -1.98
C GLU A 61 -11.35 21.01 -2.64
N GLU A 62 -10.28 21.36 -1.93
CA GLU A 62 -9.32 22.36 -2.43
C GLU A 62 -8.66 21.91 -3.78
N VAL A 63 -8.68 20.60 -4.07
CA VAL A 63 -8.11 19.86 -5.24
C VAL A 63 -8.57 20.31 -6.64
N GLN A 64 -9.54 21.22 -6.78
CA GLN A 64 -10.20 21.51 -8.07
C GLN A 64 -9.45 22.45 -9.05
N ILE A 65 -8.20 22.86 -8.77
CA ILE A 65 -7.45 23.78 -9.64
C ILE A 65 -6.34 23.04 -10.41
N PRO A 66 -6.44 22.86 -11.75
CA PRO A 66 -5.40 22.19 -12.53
C PRO A 66 -4.08 22.95 -12.49
N ILE A 67 -3.01 22.30 -12.04
CA ILE A 67 -1.66 22.89 -12.09
C ILE A 67 -1.08 22.65 -13.48
N LYS A 68 -0.89 23.70 -14.29
CA LYS A 68 -0.10 23.58 -15.52
C LYS A 68 1.37 23.39 -15.14
N ILE A 69 1.86 22.15 -15.15
CA ILE A 69 3.29 21.88 -15.05
C ILE A 69 3.81 21.44 -16.41
N ASN A 70 4.73 22.24 -16.98
CA ASN A 70 5.47 21.88 -18.19
C ASN A 70 6.48 20.76 -17.87
N ASN A 71 5.99 19.55 -17.69
CA ASN A 71 6.80 18.37 -17.40
C ASN A 71 6.79 17.45 -18.61
N THR A 72 7.84 17.55 -19.43
CA THR A 72 8.03 16.66 -20.58
C THR A 72 8.70 15.38 -20.08
N VAL A 73 7.92 14.33 -19.84
CA VAL A 73 8.46 12.99 -19.58
C VAL A 73 8.86 12.37 -20.92
N LYS A 74 10.10 11.90 -21.04
CA LYS A 74 10.68 11.44 -22.33
C LYS A 74 10.62 9.93 -22.53
N LYS A 75 10.44 9.16 -21.46
CA LYS A 75 10.51 7.69 -21.46
C LYS A 75 9.32 7.11 -20.69
N GLU A 76 8.94 5.90 -21.04
CA GLU A 76 7.95 5.15 -20.29
C GLU A 76 8.62 4.49 -19.07
N ARG A 77 8.35 5.01 -17.88
CA ARG A 77 8.69 4.39 -16.60
C ARG A 77 7.47 4.40 -15.69
N ILE A 78 7.20 3.27 -15.08
CA ILE A 78 6.04 3.06 -14.19
C ILE A 78 6.57 2.77 -12.79
N ASP A 79 6.34 3.69 -11.87
CA ASP A 79 6.66 3.49 -10.46
C ASP A 79 5.45 2.93 -9.72
N VAL A 80 5.63 1.80 -9.05
CA VAL A 80 4.56 1.11 -8.30
C VAL A 80 4.74 1.17 -6.79
N HIS A 81 5.74 1.90 -6.30
CA HIS A 81 5.99 2.08 -4.88
C HIS A 81 6.25 3.55 -4.60
N VAL A 82 5.17 4.32 -4.53
CA VAL A 82 5.18 5.72 -4.13
C VAL A 82 4.06 6.03 -3.15
N HIS A 83 4.32 7.01 -2.31
CA HIS A 83 3.43 7.38 -1.23
C HIS A 83 2.89 8.78 -1.40
N ALA A 84 1.61 8.90 -1.10
CA ALA A 84 0.96 10.16 -0.86
C ALA A 84 0.80 10.41 0.64
N ILE A 85 1.13 11.63 1.06
CA ILE A 85 0.99 12.10 2.44
C ILE A 85 0.22 13.42 2.41
N PRO A 86 -1.13 13.39 2.34
CA PRO A 86 -1.91 14.61 2.50
C PRO A 86 -1.60 15.24 3.86
N GLU A 87 -1.49 16.57 3.98
CA GLU A 87 -1.12 17.21 5.25
C GLU A 87 -2.11 16.89 6.37
N TRP A 88 -3.42 16.94 6.08
CA TRP A 88 -4.44 16.58 7.07
C TRP A 88 -4.25 15.17 7.61
N TYR A 89 -3.78 14.24 6.77
CA TYR A 89 -3.49 12.87 7.14
C TYR A 89 -2.17 12.76 7.92
N GLY A 90 -1.11 13.44 7.45
CA GLY A 90 0.18 13.52 8.14
C GLY A 90 0.04 14.06 9.57
N ASN A 91 -0.87 15.01 9.79
CA ASN A 91 -1.18 15.57 11.10
C ASN A 91 -1.90 14.57 12.05
N LEU A 92 -2.45 13.48 11.53
CA LEU A 92 -3.04 12.40 12.34
C LEU A 92 -2.00 11.36 12.76
N ILE A 93 -0.89 11.24 12.02
CA ILE A 93 0.12 10.21 12.29
C ILE A 93 0.83 10.55 13.60
N PRO A 94 0.75 9.68 14.63
CA PRO A 94 1.46 9.93 15.87
C PRO A 94 2.97 9.84 15.62
N VAL A 95 3.71 10.75 16.26
CA VAL A 95 5.15 11.02 16.04
C VAL A 95 6.09 9.80 16.21
N PRO A 96 5.67 8.62 16.74
CA PRO A 96 6.44 7.38 16.58
C PRO A 96 5.64 6.22 15.95
N ALA A 97 4.98 6.41 14.80
CA ALA A 97 4.37 5.32 14.01
C ALA A 97 5.37 4.47 13.21
N GLY A 98 6.61 4.35 13.70
CA GLY A 98 7.70 3.64 13.02
C GLY A 98 8.20 4.29 11.72
N THR A 99 7.56 5.37 11.27
CA THR A 99 7.98 6.25 10.16
C THR A 99 9.07 7.23 10.61
N PRO A 100 9.84 7.83 9.68
CA PRO A 100 10.73 8.94 10.00
C PRO A 100 9.99 10.09 10.69
N ASP A 101 10.67 10.73 11.64
CA ASP A 101 10.23 11.97 12.30
C ASP A 101 11.27 13.09 12.05
N PRO A 102 10.86 14.22 11.43
CA PRO A 102 9.54 14.50 10.88
C PRO A 102 9.23 13.64 9.64
N LEU A 103 7.94 13.47 9.34
CA LEU A 103 7.51 12.91 8.05
C LEU A 103 8.09 13.77 6.91
N PRO A 104 8.51 13.15 5.80
CA PRO A 104 8.97 13.89 4.64
C PRO A 104 7.82 14.78 4.10
N PRO A 105 8.12 16.02 3.71
CA PRO A 105 7.11 16.90 3.14
C PRO A 105 6.63 16.32 1.80
N TRP A 106 5.32 16.37 1.58
CA TRP A 106 4.72 15.91 0.34
C TRP A 106 3.74 16.94 -0.21
N SER A 107 3.78 17.13 -1.51
CA SER A 107 2.79 17.91 -2.25
C SER A 107 2.68 17.35 -3.66
N VAL A 108 1.57 17.63 -4.35
CA VAL A 108 1.43 17.27 -5.77
C VAL A 108 2.47 17.93 -6.65
N GLN A 109 2.79 19.18 -6.37
CA GLN A 109 3.81 19.88 -7.14
C GLN A 109 5.18 19.22 -6.98
N SER A 110 5.56 18.86 -5.74
CA SER A 110 6.82 18.15 -5.50
C SER A 110 6.81 16.73 -6.09
N HIS A 111 5.68 16.03 -6.05
CA HIS A 111 5.52 14.71 -6.68
C HIS A 111 5.68 14.77 -8.20
N LEU A 112 4.98 15.67 -8.88
CA LEU A 112 5.09 15.86 -10.32
C LEU A 112 6.49 16.31 -10.74
N ALA A 113 7.14 17.17 -9.94
CA ALA A 113 8.53 17.56 -10.17
C ALA A 113 9.49 16.36 -10.00
N PHE A 114 9.25 15.51 -8.99
CA PHE A 114 9.97 14.26 -8.80
C PHE A 114 9.82 13.31 -10.00
N MET A 115 8.59 13.08 -10.48
CA MET A 115 8.35 12.26 -11.66
C MET A 115 9.14 12.78 -12.87
N ALA A 116 9.07 14.08 -13.14
CA ALA A 116 9.74 14.70 -14.27
C ALA A 116 11.27 14.62 -14.17
N ALA A 117 11.83 14.81 -12.97
CA ALA A 117 13.27 14.68 -12.73
C ALA A 117 13.77 13.25 -12.97
N ASN A 118 12.89 12.25 -12.88
CA ASN A 118 13.23 10.83 -12.96
C ASN A 118 12.71 10.13 -14.21
N ASP A 119 12.25 10.87 -15.23
CA ASP A 119 11.61 10.32 -16.43
C ASP A 119 10.45 9.33 -16.09
N ILE A 120 9.74 9.56 -14.98
CA ILE A 120 8.60 8.72 -14.56
C ILE A 120 7.33 9.20 -15.26
N SER A 121 6.73 8.31 -16.05
CA SER A 121 5.52 8.62 -16.83
C SER A 121 4.25 8.29 -16.09
N HIS A 122 4.29 7.32 -15.17
CA HIS A 122 3.12 6.85 -14.46
C HIS A 122 3.48 6.38 -13.05
N ASP A 123 2.70 6.79 -12.06
CA ASP A 123 2.82 6.40 -10.66
C ASP A 123 1.57 5.66 -10.20
N VAL A 124 1.72 4.52 -9.51
CA VAL A 124 0.62 3.87 -8.80
C VAL A 124 0.71 4.26 -7.33
N LEU A 125 -0.12 5.23 -6.94
CA LEU A 125 -0.10 5.83 -5.61
C LEU A 125 -0.61 4.86 -4.55
N SER A 126 0.04 4.88 -3.40
CA SER A 126 -0.51 4.35 -2.15
C SER A 126 -0.51 5.45 -1.08
N ILE A 127 -1.41 5.37 -0.10
CA ILE A 127 -1.30 6.22 1.08
C ILE A 127 -0.21 5.65 1.97
N SER A 128 0.63 6.55 2.48
CA SER A 128 1.74 6.14 3.33
C SER A 128 1.28 5.35 4.56
N THR A 129 2.11 4.41 5.01
CA THR A 129 1.94 3.78 6.33
C THR A 129 1.90 4.85 7.44
N PRO A 130 1.06 4.71 8.49
CA PRO A 130 0.26 3.57 8.94
C PRO A 130 -1.06 3.32 8.18
N GLY A 131 -1.33 4.01 7.07
CA GLY A 131 -2.61 3.94 6.37
C GLY A 131 -3.78 4.28 7.30
N SER A 132 -4.85 3.48 7.27
CA SER A 132 -5.97 3.62 8.18
C SER A 132 -5.72 3.07 9.60
N GLN A 133 -4.58 2.43 9.85
CA GLN A 133 -4.24 1.82 11.14
C GLN A 133 -3.71 2.80 12.20
N ILE A 134 -3.91 4.09 11.98
CA ILE A 134 -3.66 5.13 13.01
C ILE A 134 -4.47 4.83 14.28
N PHE A 135 -5.69 4.35 14.12
CA PHE A 135 -6.65 4.15 15.22
C PHE A 135 -6.78 2.67 15.59
N LEU A 136 -5.67 2.08 16.06
CA LEU A 136 -5.59 0.69 16.49
C LEU A 136 -6.74 0.32 17.46
N GLY A 137 -7.45 -0.76 17.16
CA GLY A 137 -8.58 -1.26 17.95
C GLY A 137 -9.86 -0.44 17.84
N ASN A 138 -9.89 0.62 17.02
CA ASN A 138 -11.07 1.43 16.77
C ASN A 138 -11.53 1.30 15.31
N GLY A 139 -12.44 0.35 15.08
CA GLY A 139 -12.98 0.07 13.74
C GLY A 139 -13.76 1.23 13.13
N VAL A 140 -14.50 2.00 13.93
CA VAL A 140 -15.26 3.15 13.42
C VAL A 140 -14.33 4.20 12.81
N LEU A 141 -13.28 4.57 13.54
CA LEU A 141 -12.30 5.54 13.05
C LEU A 141 -11.46 4.99 11.90
N SER A 142 -11.04 3.72 11.97
CA SER A 142 -10.21 3.08 10.94
C SER A 142 -10.94 2.92 9.61
N VAL A 143 -12.19 2.46 9.64
CA VAL A 143 -13.03 2.29 8.44
C VAL A 143 -13.37 3.66 7.83
N GLY A 144 -13.74 4.64 8.66
CA GLY A 144 -13.99 6.00 8.20
C GLY A 144 -12.77 6.68 7.58
N LEU A 145 -11.59 6.47 8.19
CA LEU A 145 -10.32 6.97 7.64
C LEU A 145 -9.99 6.30 6.31
N ALA A 146 -10.15 4.97 6.18
CA ALA A 146 -9.91 4.28 4.91
C ALA A 146 -10.78 4.84 3.77
N ARG A 147 -12.07 5.10 4.01
CA ARG A 147 -12.95 5.75 3.03
C ARG A 147 -12.41 7.10 2.59
N LEU A 148 -12.03 7.96 3.55
CA LEU A 148 -11.49 9.29 3.23
C LEU A 148 -10.16 9.22 2.48
N LEU A 149 -9.28 8.27 2.83
CA LEU A 149 -8.00 8.04 2.15
C LEU A 149 -8.20 7.57 0.69
N ASN A 150 -9.17 6.69 0.45
CA ASN A 150 -9.51 6.21 -0.89
C ASN A 150 -10.16 7.31 -1.75
N GLU A 151 -11.07 8.10 -1.18
CA GLU A 151 -11.66 9.27 -1.85
C GLU A 151 -10.59 10.33 -2.17
N VAL A 152 -9.63 10.47 -1.27
CA VAL A 152 -8.43 11.28 -1.46
C VAL A 152 -7.47 10.68 -2.49
N SER A 153 -7.78 9.57 -3.14
CA SER A 153 -6.97 8.99 -4.22
C SER A 153 -7.73 8.87 -5.55
N SER A 154 -9.04 9.16 -5.58
CA SER A 154 -9.95 8.73 -6.67
C SER A 154 -10.28 9.75 -7.77
N PRO A 155 -10.40 9.35 -9.07
CA PRO A 155 -10.84 10.15 -10.22
C PRO A 155 -12.32 10.64 -10.30
N ARG A 156 -13.22 10.29 -9.36
CA ARG A 156 -14.67 10.11 -9.63
C ARG A 156 -15.54 11.29 -10.15
N TYR A 157 -15.10 12.55 -10.21
CA TYR A 157 -15.99 13.66 -10.59
C TYR A 157 -15.40 14.61 -11.64
N LEU A 158 -15.62 14.30 -12.92
CA LEU A 158 -15.70 15.31 -13.97
C LEU A 158 -16.88 15.01 -14.91
N LYS A 159 -17.92 15.83 -14.81
CA LYS A 159 -18.71 16.24 -15.98
C LYS A 159 -18.49 17.76 -16.16
N ASN A 160 -17.67 18.11 -17.15
CA ASN A 160 -17.85 19.26 -18.04
C ASN A 160 -17.69 20.72 -17.57
N ASP A 161 -16.92 21.08 -16.54
CA ASP A 161 -16.61 22.53 -16.34
C ASP A 161 -15.26 22.78 -15.67
N ALA A 162 -14.16 22.64 -16.42
CA ALA A 162 -12.87 23.20 -16.02
C ALA A 162 -12.73 24.62 -16.60
N ARG A 163 -13.09 25.64 -15.83
CA ARG A 163 -12.67 27.03 -16.11
C ARG A 163 -11.28 27.25 -15.54
N GLU A 164 -10.42 27.87 -16.34
CA GLU A 164 -9.06 28.27 -15.96
C GLU A 164 -9.10 29.20 -14.73
N ALA A 165 -8.31 28.88 -13.70
CA ALA A 165 -8.02 29.78 -12.60
C ALA A 165 -6.53 30.13 -12.63
N ASP A 166 -6.25 31.41 -12.92
CA ASP A 166 -5.00 32.06 -12.58
C ASP A 166 -5.05 32.37 -11.08
N ASP A 167 -4.20 31.73 -10.27
CA ASP A 167 -3.51 32.41 -9.17
C ASP A 167 -2.51 31.47 -8.45
N ALA A 168 -1.32 32.02 -8.24
CA ALA A 168 -0.19 31.39 -7.58
C ALA A 168 -0.29 31.59 -6.06
N GLU A 169 -0.89 30.64 -5.35
CA GLU A 169 -0.57 30.23 -3.96
C GLU A 169 -1.68 29.32 -3.44
N ARG A 170 -1.45 28.00 -3.42
CA ARG A 170 -2.00 27.02 -2.47
C ARG A 170 -1.46 25.62 -2.78
N LYS A 171 -0.97 24.93 -1.74
CA LYS A 171 -0.26 23.64 -1.79
C LYS A 171 -1.11 22.61 -1.05
N GLN A 172 -1.53 21.49 -1.69
CA GLN A 172 -1.71 20.11 -1.14
C GLN A 172 -2.81 19.32 -1.87
N TRP A 173 -2.49 18.28 -2.67
CA TRP A 173 -3.47 17.80 -3.68
C TRP A 173 -3.58 16.27 -3.95
N VAL A 174 -3.53 15.36 -2.98
CA VAL A 174 -3.49 13.89 -3.30
C VAL A 174 -4.70 13.40 -4.12
N ALA A 175 -5.90 13.85 -3.79
CA ALA A 175 -7.14 13.44 -4.46
C ALA A 175 -7.23 13.94 -5.90
N ALA A 176 -6.48 15.00 -6.19
CA ALA A 176 -6.37 15.59 -7.51
C ALA A 176 -5.56 14.72 -8.44
N LEU A 177 -4.62 13.90 -7.96
CA LEU A 177 -3.61 13.36 -8.86
C LEU A 177 -4.19 12.43 -9.92
N VAL A 178 -4.95 11.43 -9.50
CA VAL A 178 -5.62 10.50 -10.43
C VAL A 178 -6.80 11.19 -11.14
N ARG A 179 -7.46 12.18 -10.52
CA ARG A 179 -8.52 13.00 -11.14
C ARG A 179 -8.03 13.87 -12.29
N THR A 180 -6.96 14.60 -12.03
CA THR A 180 -6.44 15.71 -12.82
C THR A 180 -5.44 15.22 -13.84
N TYR A 181 -4.71 14.14 -13.53
CA TYR A 181 -3.74 13.51 -14.43
C TYR A 181 -3.95 11.99 -14.50
N PRO A 182 -5.13 11.50 -14.94
CA PRO A 182 -5.43 10.06 -15.06
C PRO A 182 -4.45 9.30 -15.98
N GLU A 183 -3.75 10.01 -16.87
CA GLU A 183 -2.69 9.45 -17.69
C GLU A 183 -1.36 9.25 -16.94
N LYS A 184 -1.18 9.93 -15.80
CA LYS A 184 0.04 9.91 -14.98
C LYS A 184 -0.12 9.14 -13.67
N PHE A 185 -1.34 8.95 -13.18
CA PHE A 185 -1.54 8.28 -11.90
C PHE A 185 -2.61 7.20 -11.97
N SER A 186 -2.35 6.12 -11.24
CA SER A 186 -3.32 5.16 -10.73
C SER A 186 -3.19 5.09 -9.21
N PHE A 187 -4.02 4.31 -8.53
CA PHE A 187 -3.87 4.13 -7.08
C PHE A 187 -4.27 2.75 -6.57
N TYR A 188 -3.64 2.35 -5.48
CA TYR A 188 -4.01 1.23 -4.63
C TYR A 188 -5.05 1.67 -3.60
N ALA A 189 -6.10 0.88 -3.43
CA ALA A 189 -7.08 1.06 -2.37
C ALA A 189 -6.49 0.69 -1.00
N THR A 190 -6.72 1.52 0.01
CA THR A 190 -6.41 1.23 1.42
C THR A 190 -7.51 0.34 2.00
N ALA A 191 -7.13 -0.82 2.54
CA ALA A 191 -8.05 -1.73 3.23
C ALA A 191 -8.08 -1.45 4.75
N PRO A 192 -9.26 -1.26 5.37
CA PRO A 192 -9.40 -1.15 6.82
C PRO A 192 -9.35 -2.52 7.52
N LEU A 193 -8.33 -3.34 7.26
CA LEU A 193 -8.08 -4.54 8.07
C LEU A 193 -7.63 -4.12 9.50
N PRO A 194 -7.99 -4.87 10.55
CA PRO A 194 -8.57 -6.23 10.53
C PRO A 194 -10.11 -6.31 10.46
N TYR A 195 -10.81 -5.22 10.12
CA TYR A 195 -12.28 -5.17 10.03
C TYR A 195 -12.78 -5.76 8.71
N VAL A 196 -12.76 -7.10 8.59
CA VAL A 196 -12.92 -7.83 7.31
C VAL A 196 -14.21 -7.51 6.54
N PRO A 197 -15.42 -7.53 7.14
CA PRO A 197 -16.64 -7.20 6.39
C PRO A 197 -16.62 -5.78 5.80
N GLU A 198 -16.11 -4.82 6.57
CA GLU A 198 -15.96 -3.43 6.16
C GLU A 198 -14.87 -3.28 5.10
N ALA A 199 -13.76 -4.01 5.24
CA ALA A 199 -12.68 -4.02 4.25
C ALA A 199 -13.14 -4.56 2.90
N ILE A 200 -13.96 -5.62 2.86
CA ILE A 200 -14.54 -6.14 1.62
C ILE A 200 -15.39 -5.07 0.94
N LYS A 201 -16.31 -4.43 1.67
CA LYS A 201 -17.16 -3.35 1.13
C LYS A 201 -16.32 -2.18 0.62
N GLU A 202 -15.30 -1.78 1.38
CA GLU A 202 -14.45 -0.66 1.03
C GLU A 202 -13.62 -0.93 -0.23
N ILE A 203 -13.05 -2.13 -0.38
CA ILE A 203 -12.30 -2.50 -1.60
C ILE A 203 -13.25 -2.64 -2.79
N GLU A 204 -14.46 -3.17 -2.60
CA GLU A 204 -15.48 -3.17 -3.66
C GLU A 204 -15.83 -1.75 -4.10
N TYR A 205 -16.04 -0.84 -3.14
CA TYR A 205 -16.30 0.57 -3.42
C TYR A 205 -15.12 1.23 -4.15
N ALA A 206 -13.91 1.14 -3.60
CA ALA A 206 -12.74 1.77 -4.16
C ALA A 206 -12.45 1.31 -5.59
N ARG A 207 -12.68 0.03 -5.89
CA ARG A 207 -12.47 -0.51 -7.22
C ARG A 207 -13.58 -0.16 -8.21
N THR A 208 -14.84 -0.36 -7.82
CA THR A 208 -15.99 -0.22 -8.74
C THR A 208 -16.46 1.22 -8.90
N LYS A 209 -16.27 2.04 -7.86
CA LYS A 209 -16.71 3.44 -7.83
C LYS A 209 -15.55 4.38 -8.01
N LEU A 210 -14.43 4.10 -7.35
CA LEU A 210 -13.28 5.00 -7.35
C LEU A 210 -12.24 4.66 -8.42
N GLY A 211 -12.22 3.45 -8.97
CA GLY A 211 -11.27 3.05 -10.03
C GLY A 211 -9.89 2.64 -9.52
N ALA A 212 -9.78 2.17 -8.28
CA ALA A 212 -8.53 1.58 -7.77
C ALA A 212 -8.08 0.42 -8.67
N VAL A 213 -6.77 0.35 -8.95
CA VAL A 213 -6.18 -0.70 -9.81
C VAL A 213 -5.70 -1.91 -9.03
N GLY A 214 -5.64 -1.79 -7.70
CA GLY A 214 -5.29 -2.86 -6.78
C GLY A 214 -5.55 -2.43 -5.33
N THR A 215 -5.02 -3.21 -4.39
CA THR A 215 -5.15 -2.99 -2.96
C THR A 215 -3.76 -2.87 -2.31
N VAL A 216 -3.55 -1.89 -1.44
CA VAL A 216 -2.37 -1.85 -0.56
C VAL A 216 -2.75 -2.47 0.79
N LEU A 217 -1.96 -3.44 1.22
CA LEU A 217 -2.06 -4.08 2.52
C LEU A 217 -0.78 -3.82 3.30
N LEU A 218 -0.91 -3.57 4.60
CA LEU A 218 0.25 -3.52 5.46
C LEU A 218 0.69 -4.95 5.79
N SER A 219 1.98 -5.15 6.02
CA SER A 219 2.58 -6.45 6.36
C SER A 219 1.91 -7.11 7.56
N ASN A 220 1.39 -6.34 8.51
CA ASN A 220 0.49 -6.81 9.55
C ASN A 220 -0.63 -5.80 9.80
N HIS A 221 -1.75 -6.30 10.32
CA HIS A 221 -2.90 -5.49 10.71
C HIS A 221 -3.26 -5.75 12.18
N GLU A 222 -2.93 -4.80 13.06
CA GLU A 222 -3.09 -4.95 14.52
C GLU A 222 -2.44 -6.24 15.08
N GLY A 223 -1.27 -6.62 14.53
CA GLY A 223 -0.53 -7.82 14.92
C GLY A 223 -0.99 -9.12 14.23
N HIS A 224 -2.03 -9.07 13.40
CA HIS A 224 -2.41 -10.18 12.53
C HIS A 224 -1.66 -10.08 11.19
N TYR A 225 -0.85 -11.08 10.85
CA TYR A 225 -0.20 -11.16 9.53
C TYR A 225 -1.19 -11.63 8.46
N LEU A 226 -0.86 -11.42 7.19
CA LEU A 226 -1.82 -11.62 6.09
C LEU A 226 -2.26 -13.09 5.90
N GLY A 227 -1.50 -14.07 6.39
CA GLY A 227 -1.93 -15.48 6.41
C GLY A 227 -2.81 -15.86 7.61
N ASP A 228 -3.16 -14.93 8.51
CA ASP A 228 -4.06 -15.20 9.62
C ASP A 228 -5.44 -15.68 9.11
N PRO A 229 -6.01 -16.77 9.66
CA PRO A 229 -7.32 -17.28 9.25
C PRO A 229 -8.44 -16.23 9.31
N LEU A 230 -8.32 -15.19 10.15
CA LEU A 230 -9.22 -14.04 10.17
C LEU A 230 -9.43 -13.43 8.78
N PHE A 231 -8.38 -13.38 7.96
CA PHE A 231 -8.42 -12.75 6.63
C PHE A 231 -8.85 -13.71 5.51
N THR A 232 -9.16 -14.97 5.81
CA THR A 232 -9.65 -15.95 4.82
C THR A 232 -10.81 -15.41 3.97
N PRO A 233 -11.86 -14.79 4.53
CA PRO A 233 -12.97 -14.27 3.73
C PRO A 233 -12.55 -13.09 2.83
N PHE A 234 -11.56 -12.30 3.26
CA PHE A 234 -11.04 -11.20 2.47
C PHE A 234 -10.29 -11.71 1.23
N PHE A 235 -9.39 -12.68 1.39
CA PHE A 235 -8.71 -13.30 0.24
C PHE A 235 -9.66 -14.06 -0.68
N GLN A 236 -10.69 -14.73 -0.14
CA GLN A 236 -11.76 -15.33 -0.95
C GLN A 236 -12.46 -14.29 -1.83
N PHE A 237 -12.79 -13.13 -1.25
CA PHE A 237 -13.43 -12.04 -2.00
C PHE A 237 -12.53 -11.50 -3.12
N LEU A 238 -11.23 -11.34 -2.86
CA LEU A 238 -10.27 -10.90 -3.87
C LEU A 238 -10.09 -11.93 -4.99
N ASP A 239 -10.00 -13.22 -4.64
CA ASP A 239 -9.76 -14.32 -5.57
C ASP A 239 -10.97 -14.74 -6.41
N ALA A 240 -12.19 -14.44 -5.96
CA ALA A 240 -13.45 -14.87 -6.60
C ALA A 240 -13.70 -14.27 -8.01
N ARG A 241 -12.71 -13.57 -8.59
CA ARG A 241 -12.83 -12.79 -9.83
C ARG A 241 -11.76 -13.23 -10.84
N PRO A 242 -11.82 -14.46 -11.36
CA PRO A 242 -10.76 -15.05 -12.18
C PRO A 242 -10.48 -14.32 -13.51
N SER A 243 -11.39 -13.46 -13.98
CA SER A 243 -11.23 -12.66 -15.21
C SER A 243 -10.45 -11.35 -15.00
N GLU A 244 -10.17 -10.97 -13.76
CA GLU A 244 -9.46 -9.74 -13.39
C GLU A 244 -8.23 -10.14 -12.55
N GLN A 245 -7.05 -9.60 -12.83
CA GLN A 245 -5.90 -9.82 -11.95
C GLN A 245 -5.97 -8.85 -10.79
N GLU A 246 -6.12 -9.35 -9.56
CA GLU A 246 -6.03 -8.53 -8.36
C GLU A 246 -4.55 -8.26 -8.05
N ALA A 247 -4.18 -6.99 -7.93
CA ALA A 247 -2.85 -6.59 -7.48
C ALA A 247 -2.89 -6.23 -6.00
N ILE A 248 -2.10 -6.93 -5.19
CA ILE A 248 -1.84 -6.58 -3.79
C ILE A 248 -0.43 -6.01 -3.71
N PHE A 249 -0.32 -4.75 -3.31
CA PHE A 249 0.94 -4.20 -2.83
C PHE A 249 1.05 -4.43 -1.32
N ILE A 250 2.05 -5.22 -0.91
CA ILE A 250 2.39 -5.39 0.50
C ILE A 250 3.37 -4.28 0.86
N HIS A 251 3.04 -3.44 1.84
CA HIS A 251 3.94 -2.42 2.37
C HIS A 251 4.29 -2.74 3.82
N PRO A 252 5.56 -2.58 4.28
CA PRO A 252 5.90 -2.86 5.66
C PRO A 252 5.23 -1.88 6.62
N GLN A 253 5.07 -2.30 7.85
CA GLN A 253 4.56 -1.47 8.92
C GLN A 253 5.22 -1.82 10.23
N THR A 254 5.03 -0.97 11.23
CA THR A 254 5.34 -1.28 12.62
C THR A 254 4.78 -2.64 13.01
N PRO A 255 5.64 -3.59 13.44
CA PRO A 255 5.17 -4.89 13.90
C PRO A 255 4.48 -4.74 15.26
N TYR A 256 3.39 -5.45 15.47
CA TYR A 256 2.70 -5.48 16.77
C TYR A 256 2.62 -6.91 17.32
N LEU A 257 2.89 -7.06 18.62
CA LEU A 257 2.49 -8.22 19.41
C LEU A 257 1.09 -7.99 19.96
N ARG A 258 0.20 -8.94 19.71
CA ARG A 258 -1.14 -8.96 20.27
C ARG A 258 -1.20 -9.88 21.49
N LEU A 259 -1.42 -9.30 22.67
CA LEU A 259 -1.57 -10.05 23.91
C LEU A 259 -2.97 -10.68 24.01
N SER A 260 -3.13 -11.69 24.86
CA SER A 260 -4.39 -12.42 25.05
C SER A 260 -5.55 -11.55 25.53
N ASN A 261 -5.25 -10.42 26.19
CA ASN A 261 -6.23 -9.42 26.62
C ASN A 261 -6.56 -8.37 25.53
N GLY A 262 -6.03 -8.52 24.32
CA GLY A 262 -6.21 -7.58 23.21
C GLY A 262 -5.27 -6.37 23.21
N THR A 263 -4.36 -6.24 24.18
CA THR A 263 -3.37 -5.17 24.17
C THR A 263 -2.38 -5.37 23.02
N LEU A 264 -2.10 -4.28 22.29
CA LEU A 264 -1.09 -4.22 21.23
C LEU A 264 0.19 -3.60 21.75
N ILE A 265 1.32 -4.26 21.52
CA ILE A 265 2.65 -3.79 21.90
C ILE A 265 3.52 -3.73 20.66
N VAL A 266 4.20 -2.61 20.43
CA VAL A 266 5.17 -2.49 19.33
C VAL A 266 6.26 -3.55 19.51
N ALA A 267 6.46 -4.38 18.48
CA ALA A 267 7.37 -5.50 18.48
C ALA A 267 8.74 -5.14 17.91
N ASN A 268 9.34 -4.05 18.40
CA ASN A 268 10.69 -3.65 18.05
C ASN A 268 11.60 -3.89 19.28
N PRO A 269 12.43 -4.94 19.29
CA PRO A 269 13.32 -5.24 20.40
C PRO A 269 14.60 -4.38 20.40
N THR A 270 14.78 -3.50 19.41
CA THR A 270 16.00 -2.72 19.19
C THR A 270 15.82 -1.26 19.62
N PRO A 271 16.92 -0.52 19.87
CA PRO A 271 16.85 0.92 20.06
C PRO A 271 16.72 1.71 18.74
N TYR A 272 16.77 1.04 17.59
CA TYR A 272 16.71 1.69 16.28
C TYR A 272 15.28 1.99 15.86
N PRO A 273 15.04 3.05 15.06
CA PRO A 273 13.73 3.31 14.49
C PRO A 273 13.21 2.09 13.73
N THR A 274 11.90 1.84 13.83
CA THR A 274 11.24 0.66 13.25
C THR A 274 11.48 0.53 11.74
N PHE A 275 11.42 1.64 10.98
CA PHE A 275 11.71 1.63 9.55
C PHE A 275 13.12 1.13 9.20
N PHE A 276 14.09 1.27 10.12
CA PHE A 276 15.49 0.94 9.85
C PHE A 276 15.82 -0.54 10.06
N ALA A 277 15.03 -1.26 10.85
CA ALA A 277 15.30 -2.64 11.20
C ALA A 277 14.10 -3.54 10.97
N GLU A 278 12.95 -3.20 11.55
CA GLU A 278 11.82 -4.11 11.65
C GLU A 278 11.01 -4.23 10.37
N PHE A 279 10.96 -3.19 9.52
CA PHE A 279 10.19 -3.23 8.27
C PHE A 279 10.56 -4.43 7.39
N PHE A 280 11.86 -4.68 7.22
CA PHE A 280 12.34 -5.79 6.40
C PHE A 280 11.86 -7.16 6.92
N PHE A 281 11.92 -7.34 8.25
CA PHE A 281 11.52 -8.58 8.91
C PHE A 281 10.01 -8.71 9.01
N ASP A 282 9.27 -7.60 9.07
CA ASP A 282 7.80 -7.63 9.12
C ASP A 282 7.20 -8.07 7.79
N THR A 283 7.72 -7.58 6.66
CA THR A 283 7.38 -8.12 5.34
C THR A 283 7.70 -9.61 5.24
N ALA A 284 8.89 -10.04 5.68
CA ALA A 284 9.22 -11.46 5.65
C ALA A 284 8.25 -12.32 6.48
N ARG A 285 7.83 -11.84 7.66
CA ARG A 285 6.84 -12.52 8.50
C ARG A 285 5.48 -12.63 7.81
N THR A 286 5.05 -11.63 7.05
CA THR A 286 3.80 -11.73 6.30
C THR A 286 3.86 -12.75 5.17
N VAL A 287 4.97 -12.79 4.42
CA VAL A 287 5.15 -13.79 3.35
C VAL A 287 5.23 -15.20 3.94
N ILE A 288 5.94 -15.39 5.06
CA ILE A 288 5.93 -16.65 5.83
C ILE A 288 4.49 -17.02 6.21
N SER A 289 3.73 -16.08 6.77
CA SER A 289 2.36 -16.33 7.20
C SER A 289 1.47 -16.78 6.05
N LEU A 290 1.51 -16.08 4.91
CA LEU A 290 0.77 -16.43 3.69
C LEU A 290 1.15 -17.80 3.11
N THR A 291 2.42 -18.19 3.26
CA THR A 291 2.95 -19.50 2.83
C THR A 291 2.42 -20.61 3.72
N GLU A 292 2.61 -20.49 5.03
CA GLU A 292 2.30 -21.53 6.02
C GLU A 292 0.80 -21.75 6.19
N SER A 293 -0.02 -20.72 5.94
CA SER A 293 -1.48 -20.80 5.94
C SER A 293 -2.07 -21.39 4.65
N LEU A 294 -1.24 -21.64 3.64
CA LEU A 294 -1.65 -21.99 2.27
C LEU A 294 -2.53 -20.94 1.58
N THR A 295 -2.52 -19.68 2.05
CA THR A 295 -3.25 -18.59 1.40
C THR A 295 -2.78 -18.44 -0.05
N LEU A 296 -1.47 -18.51 -0.31
CA LEU A 296 -0.92 -18.41 -1.66
C LEU A 296 -1.38 -19.55 -2.57
N GLN A 297 -1.48 -20.76 -2.05
CA GLN A 297 -1.88 -21.96 -2.80
C GLN A 297 -3.38 -21.97 -3.07
N ASN A 298 -4.20 -21.46 -2.14
CA ASN A 298 -5.66 -21.48 -2.25
C ASN A 298 -6.22 -20.34 -3.09
N TYR A 299 -5.55 -19.19 -3.12
CA TYR A 299 -6.00 -18.00 -3.84
C TYR A 299 -5.00 -17.64 -4.94
N THR A 300 -5.35 -18.01 -6.18
CA THR A 300 -4.43 -18.08 -7.33
C THR A 300 -4.61 -16.96 -8.35
N HIS A 301 -5.59 -16.06 -8.18
CA HIS A 301 -5.85 -14.92 -9.07
C HIS A 301 -5.27 -13.60 -8.55
N ILE A 302 -4.36 -13.68 -7.58
CA ILE A 302 -3.76 -12.53 -6.89
C ILE A 302 -2.28 -12.43 -7.22
N ASN A 303 -1.86 -11.24 -7.69
CA ASN A 303 -0.48 -10.83 -7.83
C ASN A 303 -0.04 -10.07 -6.57
N TYR A 304 1.09 -10.47 -6.01
CA TYR A 304 1.72 -9.86 -4.83
C TYR A 304 2.94 -9.05 -5.27
N GLN A 305 2.88 -7.73 -5.12
CA GLN A 305 4.05 -6.86 -5.16
C GLN A 305 4.66 -6.83 -3.77
N LEU A 306 5.92 -7.24 -3.67
CA LEU A 306 6.75 -7.12 -2.48
C LEU A 306 7.63 -5.87 -2.56
N PRO A 307 7.79 -5.16 -1.44
CA PRO A 307 8.58 -3.96 -1.34
C PRO A 307 10.08 -4.32 -1.21
N HIS A 308 10.93 -3.37 -1.61
CA HIS A 308 12.38 -3.38 -1.36
C HIS A 308 13.06 -4.70 -1.72
N GLU A 309 12.80 -5.19 -2.93
CA GLU A 309 13.35 -6.42 -3.48
C GLU A 309 13.00 -7.67 -2.64
N GLY A 310 11.83 -7.64 -1.99
CA GLY A 310 11.35 -8.72 -1.12
C GLY A 310 11.85 -8.63 0.32
N ASP A 311 12.49 -7.53 0.70
CA ASP A 311 12.99 -7.32 2.07
C ASP A 311 13.85 -8.51 2.56
N ALA A 312 13.61 -9.02 3.77
CA ALA A 312 14.33 -10.16 4.33
C ALA A 312 13.83 -11.51 3.81
N TRP A 313 12.71 -11.57 3.08
CA TRP A 313 12.08 -12.84 2.64
C TRP A 313 13.01 -13.71 1.78
N PRO A 314 13.64 -13.20 0.69
CA PRO A 314 14.53 -14.01 -0.15
C PRO A 314 15.67 -14.66 0.63
N SER A 315 16.17 -14.01 1.69
CA SER A 315 17.27 -14.54 2.50
C SER A 315 16.84 -15.70 3.41
N VAL A 316 15.55 -15.81 3.74
CA VAL A 316 15.03 -16.81 4.69
C VAL A 316 14.16 -17.87 4.04
N GLU A 317 13.70 -17.67 2.80
CA GLU A 317 12.74 -18.57 2.11
C GLU A 317 13.20 -20.03 2.14
N ASP A 318 14.47 -20.27 1.82
CA ASP A 318 15.02 -21.60 1.62
C ASP A 318 15.12 -22.35 2.96
N ARG A 319 15.42 -21.62 4.04
CA ARG A 319 15.46 -22.16 5.40
C ARG A 319 14.06 -22.54 5.88
N LEU A 320 13.07 -21.69 5.63
CA LEU A 320 11.67 -21.98 5.96
C LEU A 320 11.19 -23.22 5.19
N LEU A 321 11.22 -23.14 3.86
CA LEU A 321 10.62 -24.14 2.98
C LEU A 321 11.26 -25.52 3.14
N LYS A 322 12.60 -25.60 3.25
CA LYS A 322 13.31 -26.88 3.45
C LYS A 322 13.12 -27.48 4.85
N SER A 323 12.64 -26.67 5.81
CA SER A 323 12.28 -27.16 7.15
C SER A 323 10.84 -27.69 7.22
N GLY A 324 10.01 -27.37 6.22
CA GLY A 324 8.62 -27.80 6.11
C GLY A 324 8.41 -29.06 5.27
N PRO A 325 7.14 -29.41 4.95
CA PRO A 325 6.82 -30.50 4.04
C PRO A 325 7.33 -30.23 2.62
N VAL A 326 7.86 -31.26 1.95
CA VAL A 326 8.34 -31.16 0.55
C VAL A 326 7.28 -30.60 -0.40
N ALA A 327 6.00 -30.93 -0.18
CA ALA A 327 4.90 -30.39 -0.99
C ALA A 327 4.74 -28.87 -0.84
N LEU A 328 4.96 -28.33 0.36
CA LEU A 328 4.97 -26.89 0.60
C LEU A 328 6.15 -26.23 -0.10
N GLU A 329 7.35 -26.81 -0.01
CA GLU A 329 8.53 -26.31 -0.73
C GLU A 329 8.28 -26.23 -2.23
N LEU A 330 7.88 -27.34 -2.85
CA LEU A 330 7.71 -27.41 -4.30
C LEU A 330 6.63 -26.45 -4.81
N SER A 331 5.46 -26.44 -4.17
CA SER A 331 4.37 -25.54 -4.56
C SER A 331 4.72 -24.07 -4.34
N SER A 332 5.42 -23.73 -3.25
CA SER A 332 5.78 -22.34 -2.98
C SER A 332 6.86 -21.82 -3.94
N LYS A 333 7.88 -22.63 -4.25
CA LYS A 333 8.91 -22.25 -5.24
C LYS A 333 8.35 -22.04 -6.65
N GLU A 334 7.31 -22.78 -7.01
CA GLU A 334 6.58 -22.56 -8.26
C GLU A 334 5.84 -21.20 -8.26
N ILE A 335 5.26 -20.81 -7.12
CA ILE A 335 4.55 -19.53 -6.97
C ILE A 335 5.51 -18.33 -7.00
N TYR A 336 6.63 -18.43 -6.28
CA TYR A 336 7.67 -17.39 -6.25
C TYR A 336 8.49 -17.32 -7.54
N ASN A 337 8.48 -18.41 -8.30
CA ASN A 337 9.34 -18.63 -9.46
C ASN A 337 10.84 -18.58 -9.08
N THR A 338 11.19 -19.17 -7.92
CA THR A 338 12.56 -19.35 -7.44
C THR A 338 13.06 -20.78 -7.74
N ARG A 339 14.40 -20.97 -7.75
CA ARG A 339 15.13 -22.05 -8.44
C ARG A 339 14.39 -23.39 -8.45
N TYR A 340 13.93 -23.76 -9.64
CA TYR A 340 13.49 -25.09 -9.98
C TYR A 340 14.62 -25.83 -10.73
N VAL A 341 15.44 -26.60 -10.01
CA VAL A 341 16.27 -27.63 -10.62
C VAL A 341 15.66 -28.98 -10.26
N LEU A 342 14.93 -29.55 -11.23
CA LEU A 342 14.56 -30.96 -11.21
C LEU A 342 15.84 -31.81 -11.16
N ALA A 343 16.25 -32.21 -9.96
CA ALA A 343 16.78 -33.55 -9.78
C ALA A 343 15.58 -34.47 -9.51
N SER A 344 14.87 -34.83 -10.58
CA SER A 344 13.98 -35.97 -10.56
C SER A 344 14.81 -37.20 -10.19
N GLN A 345 14.74 -37.64 -8.94
CA GLN A 345 14.63 -39.05 -8.54
C GLN A 345 14.72 -39.16 -7.00
N ALA A 346 13.66 -39.79 -6.46
CA ALA A 346 13.61 -40.47 -5.17
C ALA A 346 13.61 -39.64 -3.88
N PHE A 347 12.48 -39.02 -3.53
CA PHE A 347 12.10 -38.91 -2.12
C PHE A 347 10.59 -39.12 -1.92
N SER A 348 10.10 -40.29 -2.33
CA SER A 348 8.91 -40.84 -1.67
C SER A 348 9.32 -41.24 -0.24
N LYS A 349 8.64 -40.68 0.77
CA LYS A 349 8.75 -41.00 2.21
C LYS A 349 9.79 -40.24 3.02
N ILE A 350 9.58 -38.94 3.23
CA ILE A 350 9.95 -38.31 4.51
C ILE A 350 8.74 -37.53 5.00
N ASN A 351 8.02 -38.12 5.96
CA ASN A 351 7.04 -37.43 6.80
C ASN A 351 7.84 -36.68 7.87
N THR A 352 8.17 -35.41 7.65
CA THR A 352 8.63 -34.53 8.72
C THR A 352 7.44 -33.71 9.22
N TYR A 353 6.72 -34.31 10.19
CA TYR A 353 5.81 -33.60 11.06
C TYR A 353 6.63 -32.75 12.03
N LEU A 354 6.70 -31.44 11.84
CA LEU A 354 7.22 -30.57 12.90
C LEU A 354 6.30 -29.41 13.29
N PHE A 355 5.33 -28.97 12.47
CA PHE A 355 4.61 -27.73 12.83
C PHE A 355 3.09 -27.63 12.55
N HIS A 356 2.39 -28.65 12.03
CA HIS A 356 0.95 -28.52 11.73
C HIS A 356 0.04 -29.56 12.40
N PRO A 357 -0.96 -29.16 13.22
CA PRO A 357 -1.89 -30.06 13.89
C PRO A 357 -3.08 -30.50 13.01
N SER A 358 -3.09 -30.22 11.71
CA SER A 358 -4.17 -30.62 10.80
C SER A 358 -3.64 -31.08 9.44
N PRO A 359 -4.25 -32.11 8.80
CA PRO A 359 -3.84 -32.58 7.48
C PRO A 359 -4.22 -31.53 6.42
N LEU A 360 -3.28 -30.65 6.09
CA LEU A 360 -3.43 -29.75 4.95
C LEU A 360 -3.34 -30.56 3.65
N GLN A 361 -4.34 -30.42 2.77
CA GLN A 361 -4.32 -31.03 1.45
C GLN A 361 -3.54 -30.13 0.49
N TYR A 362 -2.41 -30.64 0.00
CA TYR A 362 -1.61 -29.98 -1.02
C TYR A 362 -2.09 -30.44 -2.40
N SER A 363 -2.74 -29.55 -3.15
CA SER A 363 -3.02 -29.77 -4.57
C SER A 363 -1.89 -29.17 -5.40
N ILE A 364 -1.18 -29.99 -6.16
CA ILE A 364 -0.17 -29.52 -7.13
C ILE A 364 -0.95 -29.09 -8.38
N SER A 365 -1.23 -27.80 -8.49
CA SER A 365 -1.85 -27.21 -9.67
C SER A 365 -0.89 -27.24 -10.86
N THR A 366 -1.42 -27.39 -12.07
CA THR A 366 -0.66 -27.24 -13.31
C THR A 366 -0.24 -25.79 -13.50
N LYS A 367 1.03 -25.47 -13.24
CA LYS A 367 1.71 -24.18 -13.48
C LYS A 367 0.82 -22.94 -13.28
N PRO A 368 0.58 -22.51 -12.04
CA PRO A 368 -0.08 -21.23 -11.80
C PRO A 368 0.71 -20.10 -12.48
N PRO A 369 0.04 -19.02 -12.92
CA PRO A 369 0.71 -17.86 -13.47
C PRO A 369 1.70 -17.26 -12.44
N LEU A 370 2.64 -16.48 -12.95
CA LEU A 370 3.57 -15.66 -12.17
C LEU A 370 2.78 -14.75 -11.21
N ARG A 371 3.04 -14.81 -9.90
CA ARG A 371 2.25 -14.07 -8.90
C ARG A 371 3.05 -13.24 -7.91
N PHE A 372 4.37 -13.21 -8.02
CA PHE A 372 5.23 -12.41 -7.14
C PHE A 372 6.05 -11.41 -7.97
N TRP A 373 6.08 -10.18 -7.50
CA TRP A 373 6.77 -9.06 -8.12
C TRP A 373 7.62 -8.36 -7.06
N TYR A 374 8.80 -7.90 -7.43
CA TYR A 374 9.76 -7.32 -6.50
C TYR A 374 10.08 -5.90 -6.95
N ASP A 375 9.62 -4.91 -6.20
CA ASP A 375 9.95 -3.52 -6.51
C ASP A 375 11.37 -3.16 -6.05
N SER A 376 11.93 -2.12 -6.66
CA SER A 376 13.32 -1.67 -6.44
C SER A 376 13.43 -0.56 -5.39
N ALA A 377 12.38 -0.34 -4.61
CA ALA A 377 12.33 0.78 -3.69
C ALA A 377 13.38 0.61 -2.57
N GLY A 378 14.04 1.70 -2.16
CA GLY A 378 15.22 1.62 -1.27
C GLY A 378 16.57 1.58 -2.02
N PRO A 379 17.71 1.70 -1.31
CA PRO A 379 19.06 1.60 -1.90
C PRO A 379 19.46 0.15 -2.27
N VAL A 380 18.48 -0.71 -2.54
CA VAL A 380 18.62 -2.17 -2.65
C VAL A 380 19.22 -2.61 -3.99
N PHE A 381 19.09 -1.78 -5.03
CA PHE A 381 19.53 -2.12 -6.37
C PHE A 381 21.06 -2.14 -6.53
N TYR A 382 21.64 -3.34 -6.39
CA TYR A 382 22.80 -3.91 -7.12
C TYR A 382 23.10 -5.29 -6.54
N ASN A 383 23.21 -5.41 -5.21
CA ASN A 383 23.58 -6.66 -4.54
C ASN A 383 22.38 -7.53 -4.19
N GLN A 384 21.27 -6.93 -3.75
CA GLN A 384 20.08 -7.67 -3.36
C GLN A 384 19.38 -8.28 -4.61
N VAL A 385 19.30 -7.53 -5.72
CA VAL A 385 18.88 -8.07 -7.04
C VAL A 385 19.74 -9.24 -7.50
N LYS A 386 21.08 -9.18 -7.38
CA LYS A 386 21.94 -10.33 -7.70
C LYS A 386 21.58 -11.54 -6.85
N GLY A 387 21.17 -11.34 -5.60
CA GLY A 387 20.57 -12.35 -4.74
C GLY A 387 19.32 -12.95 -5.39
N LEU A 388 18.31 -12.13 -5.72
CA LEU A 388 17.06 -12.57 -6.38
C LEU A 388 17.31 -13.34 -7.70
N LEU A 389 18.15 -12.80 -8.58
CA LEU A 389 18.57 -13.48 -9.82
C LEU A 389 19.30 -14.79 -9.50
N GLY A 390 20.11 -14.78 -8.44
CA GLY A 390 20.73 -15.97 -7.85
C GLY A 390 19.70 -16.99 -7.40
N TYR A 391 18.56 -16.57 -6.81
CA TYR A 391 17.41 -17.41 -6.48
C TYR A 391 16.58 -17.81 -7.70
N GLY A 392 16.95 -17.41 -8.92
CA GLY A 392 16.24 -17.80 -10.14
C GLY A 392 15.04 -16.92 -10.47
N VAL A 393 14.81 -15.83 -9.73
CA VAL A 393 13.80 -14.83 -10.07
C VAL A 393 14.23 -14.15 -11.38
N PRO A 394 13.47 -14.25 -12.48
CA PRO A 394 13.76 -13.52 -13.71
C PRO A 394 13.61 -12.02 -13.55
N THR A 395 14.35 -11.27 -14.37
CA THR A 395 14.25 -9.81 -14.50
C THR A 395 12.84 -9.33 -14.87
N THR A 396 12.00 -10.21 -15.45
CA THR A 396 10.59 -9.92 -15.76
C THR A 396 9.70 -9.79 -14.52
N GLN A 397 10.15 -10.20 -13.32
CA GLN A 397 9.44 -9.98 -12.04
C GLN A 397 9.90 -8.74 -11.29
N LEU A 398 10.95 -8.06 -11.78
CA LEU A 398 11.47 -6.85 -11.16
C LEU A 398 10.73 -5.63 -11.72
N VAL A 399 10.31 -4.72 -10.83
CA VAL A 399 9.60 -3.49 -11.20
C VAL A 399 10.23 -2.26 -10.55
N LEU A 400 10.00 -1.09 -11.15
CA LEU A 400 10.43 0.17 -10.55
C LEU A 400 9.57 0.50 -9.32
N GLY A 401 10.24 0.74 -8.21
CA GLY A 401 9.69 1.34 -7.00
C GLY A 401 10.67 2.41 -6.51
N THR A 402 10.23 3.58 -6.10
CA THR A 402 11.16 4.60 -5.57
C THR A 402 11.06 4.85 -4.07
N ASP A 403 9.94 4.45 -3.46
CA ASP A 403 9.56 4.80 -2.09
C ASP A 403 9.58 6.33 -1.87
N TYR A 404 9.30 7.12 -2.92
CA TYR A 404 9.10 8.56 -2.77
C TYR A 404 7.90 8.82 -1.84
N PRO A 405 8.00 9.70 -0.83
CA PRO A 405 9.07 10.69 -0.60
C PRO A 405 10.13 10.28 0.47
N TYR A 406 10.26 9.01 0.84
CA TYR A 406 11.06 8.54 1.97
C TYR A 406 12.55 8.27 1.68
N VAL A 407 12.92 7.67 0.54
CA VAL A 407 14.28 7.16 0.29
C VAL A 407 15.15 8.12 -0.53
N PRO A 408 16.29 8.65 -0.04
CA PRO A 408 16.52 9.47 1.14
C PRO A 408 16.90 10.94 0.84
N PRO A 409 16.48 11.87 1.73
CA PRO A 409 17.25 13.08 2.09
C PRO A 409 18.06 13.00 3.40
N PHE A 410 17.97 11.93 4.20
CA PHE A 410 18.25 12.02 5.64
C PHE A 410 19.49 11.28 6.20
N VAL A 411 20.39 10.75 5.37
CA VAL A 411 21.68 10.23 5.89
C VAL A 411 22.82 10.55 4.91
N PRO A 412 23.90 11.23 5.32
CA PRO A 412 25.13 11.32 4.55
C PRO A 412 26.00 10.05 4.73
N PRO A 413 26.71 9.56 3.69
CA PRO A 413 26.73 10.02 2.31
C PRO A 413 25.83 9.09 1.44
N PHE A 414 24.51 9.18 1.56
CA PHE A 414 23.62 8.23 0.88
C PHE A 414 22.97 8.76 -0.39
N VAL A 415 22.72 7.80 -1.28
CA VAL A 415 22.31 7.92 -2.68
C VAL A 415 20.94 8.60 -2.78
N PRO A 416 20.74 9.67 -3.57
CA PRO A 416 19.45 10.35 -3.69
C PRO A 416 18.33 9.42 -4.19
N VAL A 417 17.04 9.69 -3.87
CA VAL A 417 15.87 8.96 -4.46
C VAL A 417 16.01 8.82 -5.99
N GLN A 418 16.56 9.87 -6.61
CA GLN A 418 16.78 9.99 -8.05
C GLN A 418 17.75 8.94 -8.62
N SER A 419 18.53 8.28 -7.76
CA SER A 419 19.48 7.28 -8.17
C SER A 419 18.87 5.90 -8.38
N ILE A 420 17.64 5.60 -7.97
CA ILE A 420 17.11 4.23 -8.14
C ILE A 420 16.98 3.87 -9.63
N PRO A 421 16.36 4.71 -10.48
CA PRO A 421 16.38 4.48 -11.93
C PRO A 421 17.79 4.43 -12.51
N ASP A 422 18.73 5.21 -11.97
CA ASP A 422 20.12 5.22 -12.41
C ASP A 422 20.84 3.93 -12.00
N SER A 423 20.62 3.40 -10.79
CA SER A 423 21.15 2.11 -10.33
C SER A 423 20.70 0.95 -11.21
N ILE A 424 19.45 1.00 -11.71
CA ILE A 424 18.95 0.05 -12.71
C ILE A 424 19.72 0.20 -14.03
N LEU A 425 19.89 1.43 -14.50
CA LEU A 425 20.59 1.71 -15.75
C LEU A 425 22.08 1.36 -15.69
N ASP A 426 22.71 1.50 -14.53
CA ASP A 426 24.15 1.27 -14.31
C ASP A 426 24.48 -0.20 -14.01
N ALA A 427 23.48 -1.05 -13.72
CA ALA A 427 23.68 -2.46 -13.42
C ALA A 427 24.37 -3.22 -14.58
N ASP A 428 25.56 -3.74 -14.35
CA ASP A 428 26.35 -4.47 -15.36
C ASP A 428 25.98 -5.96 -15.50
N PHE A 429 25.13 -6.45 -14.60
CA PHE A 429 24.76 -7.87 -14.50
C PHE A 429 23.41 -8.21 -15.17
N ILE A 430 22.71 -7.23 -15.74
CA ILE A 430 21.51 -7.40 -16.58
C ILE A 430 21.70 -6.67 -17.91
N THR A 431 21.09 -7.19 -18.97
CA THR A 431 21.21 -6.63 -20.32
C THR A 431 20.47 -5.30 -20.46
N GLN A 432 20.82 -4.50 -21.48
CA GLN A 432 20.11 -3.25 -21.76
C GLN A 432 18.59 -3.46 -21.98
N ALA A 433 18.21 -4.56 -22.63
CA ALA A 433 16.80 -4.90 -22.83
C ALA A 433 16.08 -5.18 -21.52
N GLU A 434 16.73 -5.90 -20.59
CA GLU A 434 16.18 -6.18 -19.26
C GLU A 434 16.08 -4.91 -18.39
N LYS A 435 17.08 -4.01 -18.46
CA LYS A 435 16.99 -2.70 -17.78
C LYS A 435 15.75 -1.92 -18.20
N LEU A 436 15.47 -1.91 -19.51
CA LEU A 436 14.30 -1.23 -20.06
C LEU A 436 12.99 -1.96 -19.69
N SER A 437 13.01 -3.28 -19.56
CA SER A 437 11.81 -4.02 -19.14
C SER A 437 11.44 -3.76 -17.68
N VAL A 438 12.41 -3.62 -16.75
CA VAL A 438 12.13 -3.28 -15.33
C VAL A 438 11.22 -2.04 -15.20
N PHE A 439 11.42 -1.04 -16.06
CA PHE A 439 10.61 0.19 -16.06
C PHE A 439 9.17 0.02 -16.55
N THR A 440 8.82 -1.10 -17.19
CA THR A 440 7.50 -1.33 -17.81
C THR A 440 6.84 -2.65 -17.39
N ASN A 441 7.58 -3.56 -16.74
CA ASN A 441 7.13 -4.86 -16.25
C ASN A 441 5.88 -4.76 -15.38
N ALA A 442 5.71 -3.65 -14.65
CA ALA A 442 4.55 -3.36 -13.82
C ALA A 442 3.21 -3.50 -14.55
N LYS A 443 3.14 -3.32 -15.87
CA LYS A 443 1.92 -3.53 -16.66
C LYS A 443 1.34 -4.93 -16.47
N ASN A 444 2.19 -5.92 -16.24
CA ASN A 444 1.78 -7.31 -16.04
C ASN A 444 1.19 -7.57 -14.65
N ILE A 445 1.50 -6.74 -13.65
CA ILE A 445 0.88 -6.83 -12.31
C ILE A 445 -0.62 -6.58 -12.40
N PHE A 446 -1.02 -5.64 -13.26
CA PHE A 446 -2.40 -5.15 -13.36
C PHE A 446 -3.11 -5.62 -14.63
N GLY A 447 -2.62 -6.67 -15.31
CA GLY A 447 -3.22 -7.15 -16.56
C GLY A 447 -3.32 -6.10 -17.68
N GLY A 448 -2.45 -5.08 -17.68
CA GLY A 448 -2.45 -3.98 -18.65
C GLY A 448 -3.42 -2.84 -18.33
N HIS A 449 -4.04 -2.82 -17.15
CA HIS A 449 -5.02 -1.80 -16.73
C HIS A 449 -4.41 -0.48 -16.22
N ILE A 450 -3.08 -0.34 -16.24
CA ILE A 450 -2.37 0.88 -15.86
C ILE A 450 -1.86 1.64 -17.10
N GLY A 451 -1.93 2.98 -17.09
CA GLY A 451 -1.25 3.84 -18.07
C GLY A 451 -1.94 4.07 -19.43
N CYS A 452 -3.22 3.73 -19.59
CA CYS A 452 -3.99 4.12 -20.78
C CYS A 452 -5.38 4.57 -20.34
N CYS A 453 -5.94 5.58 -21.03
CA CYS A 453 -7.31 6.04 -20.84
C CYS A 453 -8.23 4.82 -20.81
N VAL A 454 -8.63 4.40 -19.61
CA VAL A 454 -9.69 3.41 -19.47
C VAL A 454 -10.94 4.17 -19.88
N GLY A 455 -11.29 4.05 -21.16
CA GLY A 455 -12.64 4.32 -21.62
C GLY A 455 -13.55 3.39 -20.84
N ARG A 456 -14.12 3.91 -19.75
CA ARG A 456 -15.29 3.38 -19.08
C ARG A 456 -16.44 4.35 -19.32
#